data_AF-A0A4Q5UB40-F1
#
_entry.id   AF-A0A4Q5UB40-F1
#
_cell.length_a   1.000
_cell.length_b   1.000
_cell.length_c   1.000
_cell.angle_alpha   90.00
_cell.angle_beta   90.00
_cell.angle_gamma   90.00
#
_symmetry.space_group_name_H-M   'P 1'
#
loop_
_entity.id
_entity.type
_entity.pdbx_description
1 polymer ?
#
loop_
_entity_poly.entity_id
_entity_poly.type
_entity_poly.pdbx_seq_one_letter_code
_entity_poly.pdbx_strand_id
1 'polypeptide(L)'
;MERRELLKLITLVTGGALIGGELFLSGCKNEPEMGGAAFNDQDIAFLDEAGETIMPKTKTPGAKEAKIGAFMQVMVNDCYTKEDQKIFHEGIGKLDKATKDKYKVSFMEATPEQRKELFTALDKEAREYAGKKSEFDREQSAKANEAKQKGETYEKKTMDPHYFTMLKQLTLLGFFTSKTGATETLRHVAVPARFDGNFPYKKGDRAFFE
;
A
#
# COMPACT_ATOMS: atom_id res chain seq x y z
N MET A 1 -15.21 -14.37 59.21
CA MET A 1 -16.07 -14.22 58.03
C MET A 1 -15.34 -13.32 57.05
N GLU A 2 -15.01 -13.91 55.92
CA GLU A 2 -13.87 -13.61 55.06
C GLU A 2 -14.15 -12.49 54.06
N ARG A 3 -13.77 -11.25 54.42
CA ARG A 3 -13.88 -10.12 53.48
C ARG A 3 -13.00 -10.30 52.23
N ARG A 4 -11.88 -11.01 52.36
CA ARG A 4 -10.98 -11.31 51.23
C ARG A 4 -11.54 -12.39 50.31
N GLU A 5 -12.19 -13.41 50.86
CA GLU A 5 -12.82 -14.45 50.04
C GLU A 5 -14.07 -13.92 49.32
N LEU A 6 -14.84 -13.03 49.95
CA LEU A 6 -15.96 -12.35 49.29
C LEU A 6 -15.48 -11.50 48.10
N LEU A 7 -14.39 -10.75 48.26
CA LEU A 7 -13.83 -9.95 47.17
C LEU A 7 -13.30 -10.81 46.03
N LYS A 8 -12.62 -11.94 46.34
CA LYS A 8 -12.16 -12.90 45.33
C LYS A 8 -13.33 -13.53 44.58
N LEU A 9 -14.39 -13.92 45.28
CA LEU A 9 -15.59 -14.50 44.68
C LEU A 9 -16.32 -13.49 43.79
N ILE A 10 -16.43 -12.24 44.22
CA ILE A 10 -17.01 -11.17 43.40
C ILE A 10 -16.17 -10.97 42.14
N THR A 11 -14.84 -10.88 42.22
CA THR A 11 -13.99 -10.79 41.02
C THR A 11 -14.04 -12.02 40.13
N LEU A 12 -14.28 -13.22 40.66
CA LEU A 12 -14.41 -14.43 39.85
C LEU A 12 -15.75 -14.46 39.11
N VAL A 13 -16.82 -14.00 39.77
CA VAL A 13 -18.19 -13.97 39.22
C VAL A 13 -18.39 -12.82 38.24
N THR A 14 -17.71 -11.68 38.42
CA THR A 14 -17.81 -10.53 37.49
C THR A 14 -16.66 -10.45 36.49
N GLY A 15 -15.48 -10.98 36.80
CA GLY A 15 -14.30 -10.99 35.92
C GLY A 15 -14.33 -12.11 34.88
N GLY A 16 -15.18 -13.13 35.02
CA GLY A 16 -15.32 -14.23 34.06
C GLY A 16 -16.12 -13.91 32.79
N ALA A 17 -16.74 -12.73 32.70
CA ALA A 17 -17.66 -12.39 31.61
C ALA A 17 -17.06 -11.52 30.48
N LEU A 18 -15.79 -11.10 30.57
CA LEU A 18 -15.23 -10.09 29.65
C LEU A 18 -14.10 -10.58 28.73
N ILE A 19 -13.76 -11.87 28.73
CA ILE A 19 -12.84 -12.45 27.74
C ILE A 19 -13.66 -13.39 26.85
N GLY A 20 -14.49 -12.83 25.98
CA GLY A 20 -15.32 -13.63 25.05
C GLY A 20 -16.49 -12.88 24.42
N GLY A 21 -16.88 -11.73 25.00
CA GLY A 21 -17.97 -10.90 24.44
C GLY A 21 -17.73 -10.41 23.02
N GLU A 22 -16.47 -10.18 22.63
CA GLU A 22 -16.11 -9.79 21.26
C GLU A 22 -16.17 -10.95 20.25
N LEU A 23 -16.06 -12.21 20.70
CA LEU A 23 -16.24 -13.38 19.84
C LEU A 23 -17.71 -13.76 19.66
N PHE A 24 -18.58 -13.40 20.61
CA PHE A 24 -20.01 -13.77 20.57
C PHE A 24 -20.91 -12.67 19.96
N LEU A 25 -20.44 -11.41 19.90
CA LEU A 25 -21.15 -10.29 19.26
C LEU A 25 -20.84 -10.11 17.76
N SER A 26 -20.05 -11.01 17.17
CA SER A 26 -19.80 -11.08 15.72
C SER A 26 -20.95 -11.71 14.92
N GLY A 27 -22.17 -11.69 15.47
CA GLY A 27 -23.38 -12.12 14.78
C GLY A 27 -23.64 -11.24 13.56
N CYS A 28 -23.29 -11.77 12.37
CA CYS A 28 -23.65 -11.24 11.06
C CYS A 28 -23.39 -9.74 10.87
N LYS A 29 -22.20 -9.25 11.25
CA LYS A 29 -21.66 -8.10 10.49
C LYS A 29 -21.12 -8.70 9.20
N ASN A 30 -21.70 -8.30 8.07
CA ASN A 30 -21.02 -8.44 6.78
C ASN A 30 -19.59 -7.96 7.02
N GLU A 31 -18.58 -8.81 6.79
CA GLU A 31 -17.20 -8.35 6.80
C GLU A 31 -17.16 -7.10 5.91
N PRO A 32 -16.64 -5.96 6.41
CA PRO A 32 -16.60 -4.76 5.60
C PRO A 32 -15.88 -5.13 4.30
N GLU A 33 -16.51 -4.85 3.16
CA GLU A 33 -15.88 -5.13 1.87
C GLU A 33 -14.51 -4.45 1.83
N MET A 34 -13.47 -5.20 1.44
CA MET A 34 -12.14 -4.63 1.30
C MET A 34 -12.15 -3.48 0.28
N GLY A 35 -11.53 -2.36 0.65
CA GLY A 35 -11.58 -1.15 -0.16
C GLY A 35 -12.85 -0.32 0.00
N GLY A 36 -13.46 -0.32 1.21
CA GLY A 36 -14.54 0.60 1.57
C GLY A 36 -14.11 2.08 1.52
N ALA A 37 -15.05 3.01 1.75
CA ALA A 37 -14.80 4.46 1.63
C ALA A 37 -13.78 5.05 2.64
N ALA A 38 -13.41 4.28 3.66
CA ALA A 38 -12.39 4.63 4.63
C ALA A 38 -11.59 3.37 4.97
N PHE A 39 -10.29 3.55 5.22
CA PHE A 39 -9.41 2.46 5.64
C PHE A 39 -9.83 1.89 6.99
N ASN A 40 -9.81 0.56 7.08
CA ASN A 40 -9.89 -0.19 8.33
C ASN A 40 -8.64 -1.05 8.54
N ASP A 41 -8.55 -1.75 9.67
CA ASP A 41 -7.39 -2.58 10.01
C ASP A 41 -7.16 -3.73 9.01
N GLN A 42 -8.21 -4.25 8.39
CA GLN A 42 -8.10 -5.29 7.35
C GLN A 42 -7.49 -4.72 6.07
N ASP A 43 -7.87 -3.51 5.66
CA ASP A 43 -7.26 -2.83 4.51
C ASP A 43 -5.77 -2.57 4.76
N ILE A 44 -5.39 -2.14 5.97
CA ILE A 44 -3.99 -1.89 6.33
C ILE A 44 -3.17 -3.19 6.26
N ALA A 45 -3.69 -4.29 6.85
CA ALA A 45 -3.04 -5.59 6.81
C ALA A 45 -2.92 -6.14 5.38
N PHE A 46 -3.95 -5.92 4.56
CA PHE A 46 -3.94 -6.26 3.14
C PHE A 46 -2.85 -5.50 2.39
N LEU A 47 -2.76 -4.18 2.61
CA LEU A 47 -1.76 -3.34 1.96
C LEU A 47 -0.34 -3.75 2.36
N ASP A 48 -0.12 -4.09 3.63
CA ASP A 48 1.15 -4.64 4.12
C ASP A 48 1.52 -5.95 3.39
N GLU A 49 0.56 -6.87 3.21
CA GLU A 49 0.78 -8.11 2.46
C GLU A 49 1.03 -7.87 0.97
N ALA A 50 0.31 -6.91 0.38
CA ALA A 50 0.50 -6.51 -1.00
C ALA A 50 1.88 -5.88 -1.23
N GLY A 51 2.33 -5.01 -0.32
CA GLY A 51 3.68 -4.47 -0.37
C GLY A 51 4.74 -5.53 -0.18
N GLU A 52 4.55 -6.49 0.74
CA GLU A 52 5.46 -7.62 0.94
C GLU A 52 5.56 -8.48 -0.32
N THR A 53 4.48 -8.61 -1.10
CA THR A 53 4.52 -9.30 -2.40
C THR A 53 5.40 -8.56 -3.41
N ILE A 54 5.39 -7.22 -3.39
CA ILE A 54 6.20 -6.37 -4.29
C ILE A 54 7.66 -6.33 -3.85
N MET A 55 7.91 -6.20 -2.56
CA MET A 55 9.24 -6.21 -1.95
C MET A 55 9.27 -7.17 -0.77
N PRO A 56 9.49 -8.47 -1.05
CA PRO A 56 9.53 -9.48 -0.02
C PRO A 56 10.82 -9.40 0.77
N LYS A 57 10.76 -9.82 2.04
CA LYS A 57 11.93 -10.03 2.87
C LYS A 57 12.90 -11.00 2.19
N THR A 58 14.16 -10.61 2.14
CA THR A 58 15.26 -11.45 1.67
C THR A 58 16.40 -11.42 2.68
N LYS A 59 17.58 -10.96 2.27
CA LYS A 59 18.69 -10.58 3.18
C LYS A 59 18.50 -9.19 3.77
N THR A 60 17.51 -8.45 3.28
CA THR A 60 17.06 -7.15 3.79
C THR A 60 15.60 -7.27 4.23
N PRO A 61 15.14 -6.36 5.10
CA PRO A 61 13.73 -6.28 5.49
C PRO A 61 12.78 -6.20 4.29
N GLY A 62 11.57 -6.71 4.48
CA GLY A 62 10.46 -6.63 3.52
C GLY A 62 9.59 -5.39 3.74
N ALA A 63 8.69 -5.10 2.80
CA ALA A 63 7.84 -3.93 2.87
C ALA A 63 6.93 -3.91 4.11
N LYS A 64 6.42 -5.07 4.53
CA LYS A 64 5.56 -5.18 5.71
C LYS A 64 6.28 -4.80 7.00
N GLU A 65 7.58 -5.10 7.08
CA GLU A 65 8.40 -4.71 8.25
C GLU A 65 8.56 -3.18 8.37
N ALA A 66 8.38 -2.46 7.27
CA ALA A 66 8.35 -0.99 7.24
C ALA A 66 6.95 -0.39 7.49
N LYS A 67 5.92 -1.22 7.79
CA LYS A 67 4.53 -0.78 8.03
C LYS A 67 3.96 0.07 6.89
N ILE A 68 4.20 -0.36 5.65
CA ILE A 68 3.80 0.38 4.45
C ILE A 68 2.29 0.55 4.33
N GLY A 69 1.46 -0.34 4.89
CA GLY A 69 0.01 -0.18 4.92
C GLY A 69 -0.43 1.04 5.71
N ALA A 70 0.15 1.26 6.90
CA ALA A 70 -0.13 2.44 7.71
C ALA A 70 0.38 3.73 7.03
N PHE A 71 1.54 3.65 6.37
CA PHE A 71 2.04 4.76 5.54
C PHE A 71 1.08 5.09 4.40
N MET A 72 0.61 4.09 3.66
CA MET A 72 -0.34 4.27 2.55
C MET A 72 -1.63 4.92 3.01
N GLN A 73 -2.19 4.51 4.15
CA GLN A 73 -3.38 5.14 4.73
C GLN A 73 -3.18 6.65 4.91
N VAL A 74 -2.08 7.07 5.54
CA VAL A 74 -1.78 8.49 5.76
C VAL A 74 -1.61 9.21 4.43
N MET A 75 -0.80 8.66 3.51
CA MET A 75 -0.54 9.28 2.22
C MET A 75 -1.80 9.45 1.38
N VAL A 76 -2.66 8.43 1.32
CA VAL A 76 -3.89 8.46 0.53
C VAL A 76 -4.90 9.41 1.16
N ASN A 77 -5.05 9.42 2.48
CA ASN A 77 -5.99 10.33 3.15
C ASN A 77 -5.59 11.81 3.00
N ASP A 78 -4.31 12.11 3.15
CA ASP A 78 -3.84 13.49 3.32
C ASP A 78 -3.33 14.12 2.03
N CYS A 79 -2.85 13.33 1.07
CA CYS A 79 -2.19 13.85 -0.14
C CYS A 79 -2.94 13.58 -1.45
N TYR A 80 -3.95 12.71 -1.46
CA TYR A 80 -4.67 12.38 -2.71
C TYR A 80 -5.98 13.16 -2.83
N THR A 81 -6.37 13.44 -4.07
CA THR A 81 -7.69 13.98 -4.40
C THR A 81 -8.80 12.97 -4.05
N LYS A 82 -10.05 13.40 -3.95
CA LYS A 82 -11.15 12.48 -3.63
C LYS A 82 -11.37 11.43 -4.72
N GLU A 83 -11.10 11.82 -5.96
CA GLU A 83 -11.11 10.96 -7.14
C GLU A 83 -10.03 9.88 -7.02
N ASP A 84 -8.79 10.26 -6.70
CA ASP A 84 -7.67 9.33 -6.53
C ASP A 84 -7.84 8.42 -5.30
N GLN A 85 -8.38 8.94 -4.18
CA GLN A 85 -8.74 8.15 -3.01
C GLN A 85 -9.72 7.04 -3.39
N LYS A 86 -10.77 7.37 -4.15
CA LYS A 86 -11.75 6.40 -4.63
C LYS A 86 -11.11 5.34 -5.53
N ILE A 87 -10.25 5.74 -6.48
CA ILE A 87 -9.55 4.79 -7.36
C ILE A 87 -8.69 3.82 -6.55
N PHE A 88 -8.00 4.33 -5.52
CA PHE A 88 -7.16 3.51 -4.65
C PHE A 88 -7.97 2.49 -3.85
N HIS A 89 -9.04 2.94 -3.19
CA HIS A 89 -9.94 2.08 -2.43
C HIS A 89 -10.60 1.02 -3.32
N GLU A 90 -11.16 1.40 -4.46
CA GLU A 90 -11.67 0.42 -5.44
C GLU A 90 -10.57 -0.53 -5.93
N GLY A 91 -9.34 -0.07 -6.03
CA GLY A 91 -8.16 -0.86 -6.39
C GLY A 91 -7.89 -2.02 -5.45
N ILE A 92 -8.07 -1.81 -4.13
CA ILE A 92 -7.96 -2.86 -3.11
C ILE A 92 -8.98 -3.97 -3.40
N GLY A 93 -10.25 -3.60 -3.57
CA GLY A 93 -11.32 -4.55 -3.88
C GLY A 93 -11.13 -5.26 -5.23
N LYS A 94 -10.68 -4.54 -6.27
CA LYS A 94 -10.36 -5.09 -7.60
C LYS A 94 -9.26 -6.15 -7.52
N LEU A 95 -8.24 -5.93 -6.69
CA LEU A 95 -7.13 -6.86 -6.55
C LEU A 95 -7.53 -8.15 -5.84
N ASP A 96 -8.33 -8.06 -4.78
CA ASP A 96 -8.88 -9.24 -4.11
C ASP A 96 -9.83 -10.02 -5.02
N LYS A 97 -10.70 -9.31 -5.73
CA LYS A 97 -11.58 -9.91 -6.73
C LYS A 97 -10.78 -10.61 -7.83
N ALA A 98 -9.73 -9.99 -8.36
CA ALA A 98 -8.87 -10.60 -9.38
C ALA A 98 -8.21 -11.89 -8.87
N THR A 99 -7.83 -11.92 -7.58
CA THR A 99 -7.32 -13.14 -6.93
C THR A 99 -8.40 -14.21 -6.83
N LYS A 100 -9.60 -13.86 -6.34
CA LYS A 100 -10.74 -14.76 -6.24
C LYS A 100 -11.15 -15.32 -7.60
N ASP A 101 -11.17 -14.50 -8.64
CA ASP A 101 -11.54 -14.91 -9.98
C ASP A 101 -10.55 -15.94 -10.54
N LYS A 102 -9.24 -15.70 -10.36
CA LYS A 102 -8.16 -16.53 -10.91
C LYS A 102 -7.88 -17.80 -10.10
N TYR A 103 -7.87 -17.71 -8.77
CA TYR A 103 -7.41 -18.78 -7.88
C TYR A 103 -8.49 -19.30 -6.92
N LYS A 104 -9.70 -18.72 -6.92
CA LYS A 104 -10.83 -19.10 -6.05
C LYS A 104 -10.57 -18.96 -4.54
N VAL A 105 -9.57 -18.16 -4.18
CA VAL A 105 -9.20 -17.81 -2.80
C VAL A 105 -9.07 -16.28 -2.67
N SER A 106 -9.23 -15.74 -1.47
CA SER A 106 -8.94 -14.32 -1.23
C SER A 106 -7.45 -14.01 -1.41
N PHE A 107 -7.10 -12.73 -1.60
CA PHE A 107 -5.69 -12.31 -1.67
C PHE A 107 -4.90 -12.70 -0.41
N MET A 108 -5.52 -12.58 0.77
CA MET A 108 -4.89 -12.91 2.04
C MET A 108 -4.64 -14.42 2.21
N GLU A 109 -5.40 -15.27 1.52
CA GLU A 109 -5.24 -16.72 1.54
C GLU A 109 -4.37 -17.26 0.38
N ALA A 110 -4.14 -16.45 -0.66
CA ALA A 110 -3.33 -16.85 -1.81
C ALA A 110 -1.87 -17.11 -1.42
N THR A 111 -1.23 -18.08 -2.09
CA THR A 111 0.19 -18.39 -1.86
C THR A 111 1.11 -17.27 -2.38
N PRO A 112 2.34 -17.14 -1.87
CA PRO A 112 3.30 -16.16 -2.38
C PRO A 112 3.51 -16.24 -3.91
N GLU A 113 3.52 -17.45 -4.47
CA GLU A 113 3.66 -17.69 -5.90
C GLU A 113 2.43 -17.20 -6.70
N GLN A 114 1.22 -17.47 -6.19
CA GLN A 114 -0.02 -17.00 -6.80
C GLN A 114 -0.09 -15.47 -6.81
N ARG A 115 0.24 -14.83 -5.68
CA ARG A 115 0.28 -13.37 -5.57
C ARG A 115 1.31 -12.77 -6.52
N LYS A 116 2.52 -13.36 -6.59
CA LYS A 116 3.58 -12.94 -7.51
C LYS A 116 3.14 -13.04 -8.98
N GLU A 117 2.51 -14.14 -9.36
CA GLU A 117 2.02 -14.33 -10.73
C GLU A 117 0.95 -13.29 -11.09
N LEU A 118 -0.01 -13.05 -10.19
CA LEU A 118 -1.02 -12.01 -10.36
C LEU A 118 -0.39 -10.62 -10.50
N PHE A 119 0.54 -10.26 -9.61
CA PHE A 119 1.19 -8.95 -9.60
C PHE A 119 2.05 -8.72 -10.83
N THR A 120 2.67 -9.79 -11.36
CA THR A 120 3.43 -9.72 -12.62
C THR A 120 2.51 -9.42 -13.80
N ALA A 121 1.32 -10.02 -13.84
CA ALA A 121 0.32 -9.74 -14.87
C ALA A 121 -0.21 -8.29 -14.75
N LEU A 122 -0.54 -7.85 -13.54
CA LEU A 122 -1.00 -6.48 -13.26
C LEU A 122 0.09 -5.44 -13.56
N ASP A 123 1.36 -5.73 -13.31
CA ASP A 123 2.47 -4.82 -13.65
C ASP A 123 2.59 -4.64 -15.17
N LYS A 124 2.39 -5.71 -15.94
CA LYS A 124 2.38 -5.62 -17.40
C LYS A 124 1.23 -4.76 -17.89
N GLU A 125 0.01 -5.01 -17.41
CA GLU A 125 -1.19 -4.22 -17.72
C GLU A 125 -0.98 -2.73 -17.37
N ALA A 126 -0.47 -2.46 -16.18
CA ALA A 126 -0.21 -1.10 -15.70
C ALA A 126 0.82 -0.36 -16.56
N ARG A 127 1.86 -1.05 -17.07
CA ARG A 127 2.85 -0.47 -18.00
C ARG A 127 2.23 -0.14 -19.35
N GLU A 128 1.41 -1.02 -19.89
CA GLU A 128 0.69 -0.77 -21.15
C GLU A 128 -0.27 0.41 -20.99
N TYR A 129 -0.97 0.51 -19.85
CA TYR A 129 -1.80 1.65 -19.49
C TYR A 129 -0.98 2.95 -19.40
N ALA A 130 0.20 2.92 -18.76
CA ALA A 130 1.08 4.07 -18.65
C ALA A 130 1.56 4.59 -20.02
N GLY A 131 1.83 3.68 -20.97
CA GLY A 131 2.14 4.04 -22.36
C GLY A 131 1.00 4.81 -23.02
N LYS A 132 -0.22 4.27 -22.94
CA LYS A 132 -1.43 4.93 -23.48
C LYS A 132 -1.68 6.29 -22.83
N LYS A 133 -1.54 6.38 -21.51
CA LYS A 133 -1.68 7.63 -20.77
C LYS A 133 -0.64 8.67 -21.20
N SER A 134 0.62 8.27 -21.41
CA SER A 134 1.66 9.17 -21.89
C SER A 134 1.35 9.72 -23.29
N GLU A 135 0.81 8.91 -24.18
CA GLU A 135 0.40 9.35 -25.52
C GLU A 135 -0.77 10.35 -25.44
N PHE A 136 -1.76 10.03 -24.60
CA PHE A 136 -2.89 10.92 -24.33
C PHE A 136 -2.44 12.26 -23.74
N ASP A 137 -1.59 12.26 -22.71
CA ASP A 137 -1.09 13.47 -22.05
C ASP A 137 -0.28 14.35 -23.03
N ARG A 138 0.46 13.72 -23.96
CA ARG A 138 1.17 14.41 -25.03
C ARG A 138 0.20 15.07 -26.00
N GLU A 139 -0.86 14.39 -26.40
CA GLU A 139 -1.91 14.94 -27.26
C GLU A 139 -2.64 16.12 -26.60
N GLN A 140 -3.02 15.98 -25.33
CA GLN A 140 -3.65 17.05 -24.56
C GLN A 140 -2.73 18.26 -24.41
N SER A 141 -1.43 18.02 -24.23
CA SER A 141 -0.43 19.10 -24.15
C SER A 141 -0.20 19.79 -25.49
N ALA A 142 -0.24 19.06 -26.60
CA ALA A 142 -0.19 19.65 -27.94
C ALA A 142 -1.40 20.57 -28.18
N LYS A 143 -2.62 20.10 -27.88
CA LYS A 143 -3.85 20.91 -27.99
C LYS A 143 -3.81 22.15 -27.10
N ALA A 144 -3.31 22.01 -25.87
CA ALA A 144 -3.15 23.15 -24.97
C ALA A 144 -2.17 24.20 -25.51
N ASN A 145 -1.07 23.76 -26.14
CA ASN A 145 -0.09 24.66 -26.75
C ASN A 145 -0.66 25.37 -27.98
N GLU A 146 -1.43 24.67 -28.83
CA GLU A 146 -2.10 25.27 -29.99
C GLU A 146 -3.15 26.31 -29.58
N ALA A 147 -3.97 26.00 -28.57
CA ALA A 147 -4.95 26.95 -28.03
C ALA A 147 -4.23 28.20 -27.46
N LYS A 148 -3.15 28.00 -26.70
CA LYS A 148 -2.35 29.10 -26.15
C LYS A 148 -1.75 29.99 -27.23
N GLN A 149 -1.30 29.42 -28.36
CA GLN A 149 -0.81 30.20 -29.50
C GLN A 149 -1.92 31.04 -30.15
N LYS A 150 -3.17 30.60 -30.10
CA LYS A 150 -4.36 31.33 -30.57
C LYS A 150 -4.92 32.31 -29.53
N GLY A 151 -4.30 32.42 -28.34
CA GLY A 151 -4.82 33.25 -27.24
C GLY A 151 -6.03 32.64 -26.53
N GLU A 152 -6.31 31.36 -26.74
CA GLU A 152 -7.42 30.62 -26.13
C GLU A 152 -6.95 29.83 -24.90
N THR A 153 -7.86 29.64 -23.94
CA THR A 153 -7.65 28.77 -22.78
C THR A 153 -8.16 27.38 -23.10
N TYR A 154 -7.34 26.35 -22.85
CA TYR A 154 -7.71 24.95 -23.01
C TYR A 154 -7.54 24.18 -21.70
N GLU A 155 -8.62 23.61 -21.21
CA GLU A 155 -8.60 22.69 -20.09
C GLU A 155 -8.20 21.29 -20.57
N LYS A 156 -7.06 20.81 -20.08
CA LYS A 156 -6.58 19.47 -20.41
C LYS A 156 -7.50 18.44 -19.78
N LYS A 157 -7.92 17.46 -20.58
CA LYS A 157 -8.53 16.25 -20.02
C LYS A 157 -7.44 15.42 -19.34
N THR A 158 -7.81 14.73 -18.29
CA THR A 158 -6.94 13.81 -17.54
C THR A 158 -7.43 12.38 -17.71
N MET A 159 -6.49 11.44 -17.74
CA MET A 159 -6.78 10.02 -17.56
C MET A 159 -6.43 9.64 -16.13
N ASP A 160 -7.33 8.85 -15.53
CA ASP A 160 -7.17 8.35 -14.17
C ASP A 160 -5.89 7.50 -14.03
N PRO A 161 -5.24 7.50 -12.86
CA PRO A 161 -4.13 6.58 -12.61
C PRO A 161 -4.60 5.12 -12.56
N HIS A 162 -3.72 4.20 -12.99
CA HIS A 162 -3.97 2.77 -12.79
C HIS A 162 -3.72 2.40 -11.32
N TYR A 163 -4.71 1.79 -10.65
CA TYR A 163 -4.66 1.49 -9.22
C TYR A 163 -3.41 0.69 -8.79
N PHE A 164 -2.98 -0.28 -9.60
CA PHE A 164 -1.77 -1.06 -9.30
C PHE A 164 -0.49 -0.21 -9.38
N THR A 165 -0.45 0.81 -10.25
CA THR A 165 0.68 1.75 -10.29
C THR A 165 0.74 2.56 -9.01
N MET A 166 -0.41 3.03 -8.50
CA MET A 166 -0.49 3.78 -7.24
C MET A 166 0.01 2.92 -6.06
N LEU A 167 -0.50 1.70 -5.94
CA LEU A 167 -0.06 0.73 -4.93
C LEU A 167 1.46 0.50 -4.99
N LYS A 168 1.99 0.21 -6.18
CA LYS A 168 3.42 -0.05 -6.37
C LYS A 168 4.29 1.16 -6.03
N GLN A 169 3.91 2.35 -6.47
CA GLN A 169 4.63 3.58 -6.19
C GLN A 169 4.63 3.90 -4.70
N LEU A 170 3.48 3.77 -4.02
CA LEU A 170 3.39 3.98 -2.59
C LEU A 170 4.19 2.93 -1.80
N THR A 171 4.24 1.67 -2.24
CA THR A 171 5.09 0.64 -1.61
C THR A 171 6.56 1.03 -1.68
N LEU A 172 7.03 1.43 -2.87
CA LEU A 172 8.42 1.82 -3.07
C LEU A 172 8.75 3.09 -2.27
N LEU A 173 7.89 4.11 -2.34
CA LEU A 173 8.07 5.36 -1.62
C LEU A 173 8.07 5.12 -0.11
N GLY A 174 7.07 4.42 0.41
CA GLY A 174 6.93 4.15 1.84
C GLY A 174 8.08 3.34 2.38
N PHE A 175 8.52 2.31 1.66
CA PHE A 175 9.66 1.52 2.10
C PHE A 175 10.96 2.31 2.07
N PHE A 176 11.31 2.95 0.95
CA PHE A 176 12.61 3.61 0.82
C PHE A 176 12.72 4.91 1.63
N THR A 177 11.60 5.52 2.03
CA THR A 177 11.59 6.65 2.99
C THR A 177 11.46 6.22 4.45
N SER A 178 11.18 4.94 4.72
CA SER A 178 11.15 4.41 6.09
C SER A 178 12.55 4.30 6.69
N LYS A 179 12.64 4.31 8.01
CA LYS A 179 13.88 4.00 8.75
C LYS A 179 14.46 2.65 8.33
N THR A 180 13.60 1.64 8.16
CA THR A 180 13.97 0.28 7.76
C THR A 180 14.63 0.28 6.38
N GLY A 181 14.01 0.93 5.38
CA GLY A 181 14.58 1.06 4.04
C GLY A 181 15.90 1.85 4.05
N ALA A 182 15.91 3.01 4.70
CA ALA A 182 17.06 3.91 4.72
C ALA A 182 18.29 3.30 5.42
N THR A 183 18.11 2.66 6.57
CA THR A 183 19.23 2.22 7.43
C THR A 183 19.60 0.75 7.28
N GLU A 184 18.64 -0.12 6.94
CA GLU A 184 18.87 -1.56 6.87
C GLU A 184 18.96 -2.10 5.45
N THR A 185 18.34 -1.43 4.47
CA THR A 185 18.42 -1.81 3.05
C THR A 185 19.43 -0.96 2.28
N LEU A 186 19.49 0.34 2.57
CA LEU A 186 20.41 1.30 1.95
C LEU A 186 21.58 1.66 2.87
N ARG A 187 22.54 2.40 2.34
CA ARG A 187 23.65 2.98 3.10
C ARG A 187 23.24 4.37 3.55
N HIS A 188 22.71 4.48 4.76
CA HIS A 188 22.42 5.76 5.37
C HIS A 188 23.70 6.47 5.80
N VAL A 189 23.93 7.66 5.23
CA VAL A 189 24.99 8.59 5.66
C VAL A 189 24.29 9.80 6.26
N ALA A 190 24.32 9.94 7.59
CA ALA A 190 23.55 10.98 8.30
C ALA A 190 23.90 12.41 7.88
N VAL A 191 25.14 12.63 7.44
CA VAL A 191 25.60 13.90 6.88
C VAL A 191 26.34 13.57 5.59
N PRO A 192 25.66 13.59 4.42
CA PRO A 192 26.33 13.38 3.16
C PRO A 192 27.34 14.52 2.97
N ALA A 193 28.61 14.15 2.83
CA ALA A 193 29.67 15.10 2.49
C ALA A 193 29.55 15.46 0.99
N ARG A 194 30.65 15.93 0.39
CA ARG A 194 30.68 16.15 -1.06
C ARG A 194 30.32 14.87 -1.84
N PHE A 195 29.59 15.04 -2.94
CA PHE A 195 29.39 13.96 -3.91
C PHE A 195 30.73 13.45 -4.44
N ASP A 196 30.90 12.13 -4.47
CA ASP A 196 32.08 11.46 -5.04
C ASP A 196 31.64 10.47 -6.12
N GLY A 197 31.72 10.90 -7.38
CA GLY A 197 31.36 10.07 -8.53
C GLY A 197 32.32 8.90 -8.79
N ASN A 198 33.48 8.85 -8.12
CA ASN A 198 34.46 7.77 -8.23
C ASN A 198 34.59 6.98 -6.91
N PHE A 199 33.54 6.98 -6.09
CA PHE A 199 33.51 6.21 -4.84
C PHE A 199 33.74 4.71 -5.13
N PRO A 200 34.60 4.02 -4.37
CA PRO A 200 34.94 2.63 -4.64
C PRO A 200 33.69 1.75 -4.54
N TYR A 201 33.34 1.10 -5.65
CA TYR A 201 32.24 0.14 -5.70
C TYR A 201 32.77 -1.29 -5.66
N LYS A 202 32.24 -2.10 -4.75
CA LYS A 202 32.39 -3.55 -4.77
C LYS A 202 31.07 -4.19 -5.23
N LYS A 203 31.14 -5.23 -6.06
CA LYS A 203 29.95 -5.94 -6.50
C LYS A 203 29.15 -6.43 -5.28
N GLY A 204 27.88 -6.04 -5.20
CA GLY A 204 27.00 -6.35 -4.07
C GLY A 204 26.92 -5.25 -3.01
N ASP A 205 27.64 -4.15 -3.20
CA ASP A 205 27.46 -2.94 -2.40
C ASP A 205 26.04 -2.40 -2.52
N ARG A 206 25.46 -2.05 -1.37
CA ARG A 206 24.15 -1.39 -1.27
C ARG A 206 24.24 0.03 -1.81
N ALA A 207 23.15 0.53 -2.39
CA ALA A 207 23.03 1.93 -2.79
C ALA A 207 23.03 2.85 -1.56
N PHE A 208 23.43 4.10 -1.77
CA PHE A 208 23.32 5.14 -0.74
C PHE A 208 21.88 5.59 -0.58
N PHE A 209 21.51 5.93 0.64
CA PHE A 209 20.30 6.69 0.92
C PHE A 209 20.67 8.17 0.75
N GLU A 210 20.05 8.82 -0.24
CA GLU A 210 20.23 10.24 -0.58
C GLU A 210 18.90 10.98 -0.45
#